data_AF-A0A2S8R9B8-F1
#
_entry.id   AF-A0A2S8R9B8-F1
#
_cell.length_a   1.000
_cell.length_b   1.000
_cell.length_c   1.000
_cell.angle_alpha   90.00
_cell.angle_beta   90.00
_cell.angle_gamma   90.00
#
_symmetry.space_group_name_H-M   'P 1'
#
loop_
_entity.id
_entity.type
_entity.pdbx_description
1 polymer ?
#
loop_
_entity_poly.entity_id
_entity_poly.type
_entity_poly.pdbx_seq_one_letter_code
_entity_poly.pdbx_strand_id
1 'polypeptide(L)'
;MGIWEIDGIRQDRKGRKSEEEFDLLVCARKIKKIGVQIDVEITPLYCMNCNKQLEGFYKHDGSRYGQVGSVQCNHCDEEIRCVDHDNIVEELITYSGNQKLVLDYYKLYKLENEVWNKIKEKTGYDLFQRYSNEEWVPLHNVMDEICTLCNVRLVEIPPYTYNTSDKIKKFPYIANKWFALLHYLEIDI
;
A
#
# COMPACT_ATOMS: atom_id res chain seq x y z
N MET A 1 -10.72 16.17 0.64
CA MET A 1 -10.65 15.01 -0.26
C MET A 1 -9.91 15.46 -1.49
N GLY A 2 -8.81 14.79 -1.79
CA GLY A 2 -7.87 15.18 -2.83
C GLY A 2 -6.90 14.05 -3.07
N ILE A 3 -6.33 14.03 -4.27
CA ILE A 3 -5.13 13.26 -4.59
C ILE A 3 -4.04 14.23 -5.02
N TRP A 4 -2.84 14.06 -4.50
CA TRP A 4 -1.72 14.94 -4.85
C TRP A 4 -0.40 14.18 -4.80
N GLU A 5 0.55 14.66 -5.60
CA GLU A 5 1.89 14.09 -5.66
C GLU A 5 2.66 14.38 -4.37
N ILE A 6 3.38 13.36 -3.89
CA ILE A 6 4.35 13.49 -2.83
C ILE A 6 5.65 13.96 -3.47
N ASP A 7 5.83 15.28 -3.50
CA ASP A 7 7.11 15.87 -3.84
C ASP A 7 8.11 15.43 -2.75
N GLY A 8 9.16 14.67 -3.10
CA GLY A 8 10.15 14.09 -2.20
C GLY A 8 10.96 15.07 -1.31
N ILE A 9 10.46 16.28 -1.09
CA ILE A 9 10.96 17.27 -0.15
C ILE A 9 10.60 16.83 1.26
N ARG A 10 11.63 16.57 2.09
CA ARG A 10 11.51 16.47 3.55
C ARG A 10 10.84 17.73 4.09
N GLN A 11 9.54 17.64 4.40
CA GLN A 11 8.69 18.67 5.00
C GLN A 11 8.83 20.09 4.41
N ASP A 12 7.84 20.53 3.65
CA ASP A 12 7.64 21.96 3.45
C ASP A 12 6.87 22.59 4.63
N ARG A 13 6.89 23.92 4.72
CA ARG A 13 6.24 24.70 5.80
C ARG A 13 4.71 24.49 5.90
N LYS A 14 4.12 23.68 5.03
CA LYS A 14 2.68 23.34 5.02
C LYS A 14 2.40 21.96 5.61
N GLY A 15 3.40 21.26 6.16
CA GLY A 15 3.22 19.97 6.84
C GLY A 15 3.05 18.78 5.89
N ARG A 16 3.57 18.87 4.65
CA ARG A 16 3.58 17.73 3.73
C ARG A 16 4.62 16.69 4.18
N LYS A 17 4.18 15.45 4.34
CA LYS A 17 5.02 14.28 4.69
C LYS A 17 5.86 13.84 3.49
N SER A 18 7.09 13.41 3.74
CA SER A 18 7.93 12.67 2.80
C SER A 18 7.42 11.23 2.61
N GLU A 19 7.80 10.58 1.51
CA GLU A 19 7.37 9.20 1.20
C GLU A 19 7.60 8.24 2.38
N GLU A 20 8.74 8.36 3.07
CA GLU A 20 9.13 7.52 4.22
C GLU A 20 8.25 7.73 5.47
N GLU A 21 7.49 8.82 5.54
CA GLU A 21 6.57 9.14 6.64
C GLU A 21 5.15 8.57 6.42
N PHE A 22 4.91 7.92 5.28
CA PHE A 22 3.64 7.24 4.99
C PHE A 22 3.72 5.75 5.33
N ASP A 23 2.61 5.25 5.86
CA ASP A 23 2.45 3.85 6.20
C ASP A 23 1.17 3.27 5.59
N LEU A 24 1.10 1.94 5.60
CA LEU A 24 -0.10 1.19 5.33
C LEU A 24 -0.67 0.76 6.68
N LEU A 25 -1.94 1.07 6.94
CA LEU A 25 -2.57 0.64 8.18
C LEU A 25 -3.23 -0.72 7.96
N VAL A 26 -3.08 -1.61 8.93
CA VAL A 26 -3.73 -2.92 8.95
C VAL A 26 -4.56 -3.08 10.23
N CYS A 27 -5.70 -3.74 10.13
CA CYS A 27 -6.59 -4.00 11.25
C CYS A 27 -7.13 -5.43 11.16
N ALA A 28 -6.96 -6.21 12.23
CA ALA A 28 -7.54 -7.55 12.31
C ALA A 28 -9.04 -7.47 12.66
N ARG A 29 -9.92 -7.83 11.73
CA ARG A 29 -11.38 -7.84 11.93
C ARG A 29 -11.88 -9.24 12.29
N LYS A 30 -12.71 -9.34 13.34
CA LYS A 30 -13.25 -10.62 13.82
C LYS A 30 -14.78 -10.74 13.72
N ILE A 31 -15.51 -9.62 13.70
CA ILE A 31 -16.97 -9.63 13.93
C ILE A 31 -17.80 -9.60 12.62
N LYS A 32 -17.39 -8.85 11.59
CA LYS A 32 -18.21 -8.63 10.37
C LYS A 32 -17.63 -9.20 9.07
N LYS A 33 -16.31 -9.33 8.99
CA LYS A 33 -15.55 -9.95 7.89
C LYS A 33 -14.30 -10.50 8.56
N ILE A 34 -14.16 -11.83 8.65
CA ILE A 34 -12.95 -12.41 9.26
C ILE A 34 -11.82 -12.18 8.26
N GLY A 35 -10.88 -11.31 8.62
CA GLY A 35 -9.77 -10.97 7.74
C GLY A 35 -9.01 -9.74 8.20
N VAL A 36 -7.93 -9.44 7.48
CA VAL A 36 -7.20 -8.19 7.65
C VAL A 36 -7.91 -7.12 6.82
N GLN A 37 -8.21 -5.99 7.45
CA GLN A 37 -8.65 -4.77 6.78
C GLN A 37 -7.44 -3.87 6.57
N ILE A 38 -7.38 -3.16 5.45
CA ILE A 38 -6.30 -2.24 5.13
C ILE A 38 -6.83 -0.83 4.91
N ASP A 39 -6.00 0.16 5.22
CA ASP A 39 -6.25 1.56 4.87
C ASP A 39 -4.95 2.14 4.31
N VAL A 40 -5.00 2.49 3.03
CA VAL A 40 -3.84 2.92 2.24
C VAL A 40 -3.96 4.40 1.97
N GLU A 41 -2.96 5.18 2.39
CA GLU A 41 -2.91 6.62 2.09
C GLU A 41 -1.98 6.96 0.92
N ILE A 42 -1.10 6.04 0.53
CA ILE A 42 -0.06 6.26 -0.49
C ILE A 42 -0.14 5.21 -1.61
N THR A 43 -0.09 5.68 -2.85
CA THR A 43 -0.26 4.81 -4.01
C THR A 43 0.57 5.22 -5.21
N PRO A 44 1.15 4.26 -5.96
CA PRO A 44 1.63 4.52 -7.31
C PRO A 44 0.45 4.63 -8.29
N LEU A 45 0.59 5.49 -9.30
CA LEU A 45 -0.41 5.62 -10.37
C LEU A 45 0.13 5.13 -11.72
N TYR A 46 -0.78 4.64 -12.56
CA TYR A 46 -0.47 4.18 -13.90
C TYR A 46 -1.41 4.82 -14.92
N CYS A 47 -0.83 5.42 -15.96
CA CYS A 47 -1.59 5.99 -17.07
C CYS A 47 -1.90 4.90 -18.09
N MET A 48 -3.18 4.59 -18.23
CA MET A 48 -3.67 3.63 -19.22
C MET A 48 -3.59 4.16 -20.67
N ASN A 49 -3.53 5.49 -20.85
CA ASN A 49 -3.43 6.10 -22.18
C ASN A 49 -2.03 5.88 -22.80
N CYS A 50 -0.96 6.22 -22.08
CA CYS A 50 0.42 6.03 -22.57
C CYS A 50 1.09 4.74 -22.11
N ASN A 51 0.39 3.91 -21.30
CA ASN A 51 0.90 2.67 -20.73
C ASN A 51 2.19 2.84 -19.93
N LYS A 52 2.24 3.87 -19.09
CA LYS A 52 3.38 4.15 -18.22
C LYS A 52 2.93 4.41 -16.79
N GLN A 53 3.73 3.91 -15.85
CA GLN A 53 3.63 4.32 -14.46
C GLN A 53 4.10 5.77 -14.32
N LEU A 54 3.38 6.58 -13.54
CA LEU A 54 3.81 7.93 -13.17
C LEU A 54 5.08 7.85 -12.31
N GLU A 55 5.89 8.92 -12.33
CA GLU A 55 7.21 8.86 -11.67
C GLU A 55 7.14 8.97 -10.15
N GLY A 56 6.19 9.74 -9.63
CA GLY A 56 5.97 9.95 -8.20
C GLY A 56 4.95 8.99 -7.57
N PHE A 57 4.81 9.14 -6.25
CA PHE A 57 3.74 8.52 -5.47
C PHE A 57 2.72 9.58 -5.08
N TYR A 58 1.48 9.14 -4.87
CA TYR A 58 0.36 10.04 -4.65
C TYR A 58 -0.29 9.73 -3.31
N LYS A 59 -0.53 10.78 -2.53
CA LYS A 59 -1.37 10.67 -1.34
C LYS A 59 -2.83 10.84 -1.74
N HIS A 60 -3.72 10.02 -1.21
CA HIS A 60 -5.16 10.28 -1.29
C HIS A 60 -5.83 10.22 0.08
N ASP A 61 -6.71 11.17 0.34
CA ASP A 61 -7.67 11.08 1.43
C ASP A 61 -8.94 10.46 0.83
N GLY A 62 -9.32 9.24 1.27
CA GLY A 62 -10.45 8.49 0.72
C GLY A 62 -11.74 9.32 0.56
N SER A 63 -12.65 8.86 -0.30
CA SER A 63 -13.86 9.61 -0.65
C SER A 63 -15.14 8.80 -0.54
N ARG A 64 -15.95 9.16 0.45
CA ARG A 64 -17.31 8.62 0.62
C ARG A 64 -18.25 8.91 -0.57
N TYR A 65 -17.91 9.88 -1.42
CA TYR A 65 -18.78 10.35 -2.51
C TYR A 65 -18.29 9.95 -3.89
N GLY A 66 -17.36 8.99 -4.00
CA GLY A 66 -16.93 8.47 -5.30
C GLY A 66 -15.70 9.17 -5.85
N GLN A 67 -15.59 10.50 -5.71
CA GLN A 67 -14.52 11.26 -6.37
C GLN A 67 -13.42 11.68 -5.37
N VAL A 68 -12.19 11.27 -5.65
CA VAL A 68 -11.00 11.65 -4.87
C VAL A 68 -10.33 12.89 -5.47
N GLY A 69 -10.19 12.93 -6.80
CA GLY A 69 -9.59 14.04 -7.52
C GLY A 69 -9.04 13.60 -8.89
N SER A 70 -8.18 14.42 -9.49
CA SER A 70 -7.46 14.06 -10.72
C SER A 70 -5.98 14.41 -10.63
N VAL A 71 -5.17 13.66 -11.38
CA VAL A 71 -3.71 13.83 -11.50
C VAL A 71 -3.36 13.91 -12.97
N GLN A 72 -2.46 14.81 -13.36
CA GLN A 72 -1.95 14.88 -14.73
C GLN A 72 -0.82 13.87 -14.94
N CYS A 73 -0.88 13.10 -16.03
CA CYS A 73 0.19 12.19 -16.37
C CYS A 73 1.44 12.94 -16.84
N ASN A 74 2.55 12.79 -16.11
CA ASN A 74 3.83 13.42 -16.43
C ASN A 74 4.54 12.88 -17.70
N HIS A 75 3.93 11.91 -18.42
CA HIS A 75 4.47 11.35 -19.67
C HIS A 75 3.72 11.76 -20.92
N CYS A 76 2.42 12.06 -20.82
CA CYS A 76 1.56 12.32 -21.98
C CYS A 76 0.47 13.38 -21.74
N ASP A 77 0.51 14.06 -20.59
CA ASP A 77 -0.42 15.12 -20.19
C ASP A 77 -1.91 14.69 -20.14
N GLU A 78 -2.17 13.38 -20.07
CA GLU A 78 -3.53 12.86 -19.91
C GLU A 78 -3.99 13.03 -18.47
N GLU A 79 -5.23 13.50 -18.28
CA GLU A 79 -5.84 13.56 -16.97
C GLU A 79 -6.23 12.14 -16.48
N ILE A 80 -5.74 11.78 -15.31
CA ILE A 80 -6.10 10.55 -14.60
C ILE A 80 -7.10 10.89 -13.50
N ARG A 81 -8.37 10.55 -13.72
CA ARG A 81 -9.44 10.74 -12.74
C ARG A 81 -9.41 9.60 -11.72
N CYS A 82 -9.39 9.94 -10.44
CA CYS A 82 -9.27 8.99 -9.34
C CYS A 82 -10.59 8.93 -8.54
N VAL A 83 -11.07 7.71 -8.34
CA VAL A 83 -12.37 7.37 -7.77
C VAL A 83 -12.16 6.32 -6.68
N ASP A 84 -12.82 6.51 -5.56
CA ASP A 84 -12.81 5.64 -4.38
C ASP A 84 -14.24 5.57 -3.83
N HIS A 85 -14.56 4.54 -3.08
CA HIS A 85 -15.92 4.22 -2.65
C HIS A 85 -16.18 4.43 -1.15
N ASP A 86 -15.15 4.68 -0.33
CA ASP A 86 -15.34 4.92 1.10
C ASP A 86 -14.19 5.74 1.72
N ASN A 87 -14.22 5.93 3.03
CA ASN A 87 -13.13 6.55 3.79
C ASN A 87 -12.02 5.56 4.18
N ILE A 88 -12.28 4.25 4.11
CA ILE A 88 -11.27 3.21 4.32
C ILE A 88 -10.84 2.73 2.93
N VAL A 89 -9.57 2.96 2.59
CA VAL A 89 -9.17 2.77 1.20
C VAL A 89 -8.51 1.42 0.99
N GLU A 90 -9.32 0.50 0.50
CA GLU A 90 -8.92 -0.87 0.13
C GLU A 90 -8.61 -1.00 -1.38
N GLU A 91 -9.12 -0.07 -2.19
CA GLU A 91 -8.89 -0.01 -3.63
C GLU A 91 -8.90 1.44 -4.13
N LEU A 92 -8.27 1.67 -5.29
CA LEU A 92 -8.42 2.92 -6.04
C LEU A 92 -8.78 2.64 -7.49
N ILE A 93 -9.82 3.28 -7.98
CA ILE A 93 -10.21 3.21 -9.39
C ILE A 93 -9.70 4.45 -10.11
N THR A 94 -8.97 4.22 -11.20
CA THR A 94 -8.43 5.29 -12.04
C THR A 94 -8.99 5.21 -13.45
N TYR A 95 -9.21 6.38 -14.05
CA TYR A 95 -9.63 6.52 -15.44
C TYR A 95 -8.66 7.43 -16.19
N SER A 96 -8.02 6.92 -17.24
CA SER A 96 -7.27 7.73 -18.22
C SER A 96 -8.01 7.64 -19.55
N GLY A 97 -8.52 8.77 -20.05
CA GLY A 97 -9.52 8.78 -21.13
C GLY A 97 -10.74 7.91 -20.79
N ASN A 98 -11.00 6.90 -21.63
CA ASN A 98 -12.09 5.91 -21.47
C ASN A 98 -11.64 4.60 -20.83
N GLN A 99 -10.37 4.47 -20.43
CA GLN A 99 -9.82 3.22 -19.90
C GLN A 99 -9.86 3.22 -18.37
N LYS A 100 -10.36 2.13 -17.79
CA LYS A 100 -10.44 1.91 -16.34
C LYS A 100 -9.31 1.01 -15.86
N LEU A 101 -8.69 1.36 -14.74
CA LEU A 101 -7.79 0.49 -13.98
C LEU A 101 -8.23 0.48 -12.51
N VAL A 102 -8.26 -0.71 -11.91
CA VAL A 102 -8.52 -0.89 -10.47
C VAL A 102 -7.22 -1.30 -9.81
N LEU A 103 -6.78 -0.51 -8.84
CA LEU A 103 -5.66 -0.82 -7.96
C LEU A 103 -6.24 -1.48 -6.71
N ASP A 104 -6.29 -2.81 -6.69
CA ASP A 104 -6.69 -3.60 -5.52
C ASP A 104 -5.48 -3.67 -4.57
N TYR A 105 -5.54 -2.96 -3.43
CA TYR A 105 -4.38 -2.82 -2.56
C TYR A 105 -4.04 -4.09 -1.79
N TYR A 106 -5.00 -5.01 -1.59
CA TYR A 106 -4.67 -6.31 -1.02
C TYR A 106 -3.73 -7.08 -1.96
N LYS A 107 -4.04 -7.11 -3.25
CA LYS A 107 -3.18 -7.78 -4.25
C LYS A 107 -1.89 -7.01 -4.51
N LEU A 108 -2.00 -5.69 -4.66
CA LEU A 108 -0.85 -4.85 -5.02
C LEU A 108 0.24 -4.91 -3.96
N TYR A 109 -0.13 -4.98 -2.68
CA TYR A 109 0.80 -4.97 -1.55
C TYR A 109 0.93 -6.32 -0.84
N LYS A 110 0.36 -7.40 -1.37
CA LYS A 110 0.45 -8.75 -0.77
C LYS A 110 -0.05 -8.78 0.67
N LEU A 111 -1.24 -8.22 0.89
CA LEU A 111 -1.90 -8.12 2.19
C LEU A 111 -3.13 -9.05 2.29
N GLU A 112 -3.30 -9.99 1.34
CA GLU A 112 -4.38 -10.96 1.37
C GLU A 112 -4.28 -11.91 2.58
N ASN A 113 -5.41 -12.44 3.05
CA ASN A 113 -5.47 -13.38 4.18
C ASN A 113 -4.53 -14.58 4.04
N GLU A 114 -4.28 -15.06 2.82
CA GLU A 114 -3.34 -16.18 2.58
C GLU A 114 -1.91 -15.83 3.00
N VAL A 115 -1.46 -14.60 2.73
CA VAL A 115 -0.12 -14.12 3.13
C VAL A 115 -0.01 -14.13 4.66
N TRP A 116 -1.02 -13.63 5.36
CA TRP A 116 -1.07 -13.62 6.82
C TRP A 116 -1.06 -15.03 7.43
N ASN A 117 -1.77 -15.98 6.80
CA ASN A 117 -1.71 -17.38 7.22
C ASN A 117 -0.32 -17.97 7.08
N LYS A 118 0.36 -17.72 5.94
CA LYS A 118 1.76 -18.18 5.72
C LYS A 118 2.74 -17.56 6.72
N ILE A 119 2.58 -16.27 7.05
CA ILE A 119 3.37 -15.61 8.09
C ILE A 119 3.19 -16.32 9.43
N LYS A 120 1.95 -16.60 9.82
CA LYS A 120 1.63 -17.31 11.07
C LYS A 120 2.25 -18.69 11.11
N GLU A 121 2.13 -19.46 10.03
CA GLU A 121 2.71 -20.80 9.92
C GLU A 121 4.24 -20.79 10.04
N LYS A 122 4.92 -19.81 9.44
CA LYS A 122 6.38 -19.73 9.43
C LYS A 122 7.00 -19.13 10.69
N THR A 123 6.34 -18.15 11.29
CA THR A 123 6.93 -17.32 12.36
C THR A 123 6.22 -17.47 13.70
N GLY A 124 5.03 -18.09 13.73
CA GLY A 124 4.14 -18.08 14.88
C GLY A 124 3.45 -16.73 15.11
N TYR A 125 3.70 -15.72 14.28
CA TYR A 125 3.06 -14.41 14.38
C TYR A 125 1.58 -14.49 13.98
N ASP A 126 0.68 -14.21 14.92
CA ASP A 126 -0.76 -14.16 14.65
C ASP A 126 -1.29 -12.74 14.89
N LEU A 127 -1.51 -12.00 13.80
CA LEU A 127 -2.05 -10.64 13.83
C LEU A 127 -3.38 -10.58 14.60
N PHE A 128 -4.24 -11.60 14.45
CA PHE A 128 -5.55 -11.65 15.10
C PHE A 128 -5.46 -11.89 16.61
N GLN A 129 -4.39 -12.55 17.09
CA GLN A 129 -4.16 -12.71 18.53
C GLN A 129 -3.57 -11.45 19.14
N ARG A 130 -2.61 -10.82 18.47
CA ARG A 130 -1.92 -9.63 18.98
C ARG A 130 -2.82 -8.40 19.02
N TYR A 131 -3.60 -8.21 17.96
CA TYR A 131 -4.47 -7.04 17.80
C TYR A 131 -5.94 -7.42 17.85
N SER A 132 -6.35 -8.01 18.99
CA SER A 132 -7.69 -8.56 19.16
C SER A 132 -8.82 -7.53 19.24
N ASN A 133 -8.48 -6.25 19.44
CA ASN A 133 -9.42 -5.16 19.72
C ASN A 133 -9.80 -4.34 18.48
N GLU A 134 -9.54 -4.87 17.28
CA GLU A 134 -9.78 -4.17 16.00
C GLU A 134 -9.08 -2.80 15.93
N GLU A 135 -7.89 -2.72 16.50
CA GLU A 135 -7.03 -1.54 16.44
C GLU A 135 -6.37 -1.44 15.05
N TRP A 136 -6.24 -0.21 14.54
CA TRP A 136 -5.45 0.08 13.35
C TRP A 136 -3.98 0.18 13.74
N VAL A 137 -3.15 -0.59 13.06
CA VAL A 137 -1.72 -0.70 13.35
C VAL A 137 -0.93 -0.36 12.09
N PRO A 138 0.09 0.50 12.17
CA PRO A 138 1.03 0.69 11.08
C PRO A 138 1.74 -0.62 10.69
N LEU A 139 1.89 -0.87 9.38
CA LEU A 139 2.53 -2.07 8.88
C LEU A 139 3.99 -2.18 9.34
N HIS A 140 4.71 -1.07 9.52
CA HIS A 140 6.08 -1.11 10.06
C HIS A 140 6.15 -1.77 11.44
N ASN A 141 5.19 -1.50 12.33
CA ASN A 141 5.16 -2.12 13.66
C ASN A 141 4.95 -3.63 13.56
N VAL A 142 4.08 -4.06 12.65
CA VAL A 142 3.85 -5.48 12.38
C VAL A 142 5.11 -6.14 11.86
N MET A 143 5.82 -5.49 10.93
CA MET A 143 7.11 -5.99 10.42
C MET A 143 8.17 -6.11 11.52
N ASP A 144 8.29 -5.10 12.39
CA ASP A 144 9.26 -5.09 13.48
C ASP A 144 8.98 -6.20 14.50
N GLU A 145 7.70 -6.46 14.80
CA GLU A 145 7.32 -7.58 15.67
C GLU A 145 7.63 -8.95 15.05
N ILE A 146 7.36 -9.13 13.75
CA ILE A 146 7.72 -10.36 13.03
C ILE A 146 9.25 -10.54 13.04
N CYS A 147 10.00 -9.48 12.73
CA CYS A 147 11.47 -9.48 12.76
C CYS A 147 12.00 -9.87 14.14
N THR A 148 11.40 -9.33 15.21
CA THR A 148 11.73 -9.67 16.60
C THR A 148 11.53 -11.16 16.89
N LEU A 149 10.43 -11.76 16.43
CA LEU A 149 10.21 -13.22 16.57
C LEU A 149 11.22 -14.05 15.80
N CYS A 150 11.65 -13.57 14.64
CA CYS A 150 12.66 -14.21 13.80
C CYS A 150 14.11 -13.92 14.23
N ASN A 151 14.31 -13.13 15.30
CA ASN A 151 15.63 -12.68 15.77
C ASN A 151 16.49 -12.04 14.67
N VAL A 152 15.86 -11.20 13.85
CA VAL A 152 16.50 -10.41 12.78
C VAL A 152 16.05 -8.95 12.91
N ARG A 153 16.85 -8.00 12.40
CA ARG A 153 16.39 -6.60 12.29
C ARG A 153 15.95 -6.30 10.87
N LEU A 154 14.90 -5.51 10.69
CA LEU A 154 14.38 -5.14 9.36
C LEU A 154 15.45 -4.44 8.48
N VAL A 155 16.40 -3.74 9.10
CA VAL A 155 17.54 -3.11 8.39
C VAL A 155 18.58 -4.10 7.86
N GLU A 156 18.60 -5.32 8.38
CA GLU A 156 19.50 -6.39 7.96
C GLU A 156 18.92 -7.20 6.80
N ILE A 157 17.61 -7.11 6.56
CA ILE A 157 16.94 -7.78 5.46
C ILE A 157 17.38 -7.12 4.14
N PRO A 158 17.96 -7.90 3.20
CA PRO A 158 18.39 -7.36 1.91
C PRO A 158 17.22 -6.72 1.16
N PRO A 159 17.45 -5.61 0.44
CA PRO A 159 16.44 -5.06 -0.45
C PRO A 159 16.00 -6.12 -1.46
N TYR A 160 14.68 -6.20 -1.66
CA TYR A 160 14.09 -7.09 -2.64
C TYR A 160 13.30 -6.26 -3.66
N THR A 161 13.59 -6.45 -4.93
CA THR A 161 12.81 -5.84 -6.00
C THR A 161 11.68 -6.78 -6.36
N TYR A 162 10.49 -6.48 -5.86
CA TYR A 162 9.30 -7.19 -6.25
C TYR A 162 8.95 -6.84 -7.70
N ASN A 163 9.03 -7.84 -8.57
CA ASN A 163 8.75 -7.68 -9.99
C ASN A 163 7.46 -8.41 -10.33
N THR A 164 6.34 -7.69 -10.21
CA THR A 164 5.08 -8.18 -10.75
C THR A 164 5.14 -8.12 -12.28
N SER A 165 4.53 -9.09 -12.97
CA SER A 165 4.17 -8.94 -14.40
C SER A 165 3.17 -7.81 -14.66
N ASP A 166 2.72 -7.14 -13.61
CA ASP A 166 1.72 -6.08 -13.63
C ASP A 166 2.29 -4.72 -14.06
N LYS A 167 1.36 -3.78 -14.22
CA LYS A 167 1.58 -2.42 -14.71
C LYS A 167 2.41 -1.55 -13.76
N ILE A 168 2.41 -1.86 -12.47
CA ILE A 168 3.13 -1.13 -11.42
C ILE A 168 4.46 -1.84 -11.15
N LYS A 169 5.57 -1.11 -11.23
CA LYS A 169 6.93 -1.62 -11.02
C LYS A 169 7.69 -0.88 -9.93
N LYS A 170 7.31 0.36 -9.64
CA LYS A 170 7.85 1.14 -8.50
C LYS A 170 6.79 1.20 -7.42
N PHE A 171 7.19 0.85 -6.19
CA PHE A 171 6.31 0.82 -5.02
C PHE A 171 6.83 1.75 -3.93
N PRO A 172 5.95 2.24 -3.04
CA PRO A 172 6.37 3.02 -1.88
C PRO A 172 7.37 2.28 -1.00
N TYR A 173 8.22 3.02 -0.29
CA TYR A 173 9.26 2.50 0.59
C TYR A 173 8.75 1.42 1.55
N ILE A 174 7.62 1.65 2.23
CA ILE A 174 7.02 0.71 3.18
C ILE A 174 6.63 -0.61 2.50
N ALA A 175 6.08 -0.57 1.28
CA ALA A 175 5.72 -1.75 0.52
C ALA A 175 6.96 -2.53 0.07
N ASN A 176 8.04 -1.85 -0.35
CA ASN A 176 9.30 -2.51 -0.69
C ASN A 176 9.91 -3.24 0.53
N LYS A 177 9.84 -2.63 1.73
CA LYS A 177 10.27 -3.28 2.98
C LYS A 177 9.43 -4.50 3.31
N TRP A 178 8.12 -4.40 3.11
CA TRP A 178 7.21 -5.52 3.28
C TRP A 178 7.52 -6.68 2.33
N PHE A 179 7.72 -6.41 1.03
CA PHE A 179 8.08 -7.44 0.07
C PHE A 179 9.42 -8.10 0.39
N ALA A 180 10.40 -7.32 0.86
CA ALA A 180 11.69 -7.85 1.29
C ALA A 180 11.54 -8.79 2.50
N LEU A 181 10.70 -8.44 3.47
CA LEU A 181 10.40 -9.33 4.60
C LEU A 181 9.69 -10.60 4.14
N LEU A 182 8.67 -10.50 3.28
CA LEU A 182 7.97 -11.68 2.75
C LEU A 182 8.91 -12.61 1.99
N HIS A 183 9.78 -12.05 1.14
CA HIS A 183 10.79 -12.81 0.42
C HIS A 183 11.80 -13.48 1.37
N TYR A 184 12.27 -12.77 2.40
CA TYR A 184 13.17 -13.32 3.42
C TYR A 184 12.54 -14.48 4.18
N LEU A 185 11.23 -14.42 4.42
CA LEU A 185 10.46 -15.52 5.01
C LEU A 185 10.15 -16.63 4.01
N GLU A 186 10.58 -16.53 2.74
CA GLU A 186 10.24 -17.47 1.66
C GLU A 186 8.71 -17.64 1.54
N ILE A 187 7.98 -16.53 1.59
CA ILE A 187 6.54 -16.48 1.31
C ILE A 187 6.40 -16.05 -0.15
N ASP A 188 5.86 -16.95 -0.98
CA ASP A 188 5.62 -16.67 -2.40
C ASP A 188 4.73 -15.43 -2.55
N ILE A 189 5.26 -14.45 -3.29
CA ILE A 189 4.63 -13.17 -3.62
C ILE A 189 4.54 -13.00 -5.12
#